data_AF-A0A4Y1WZY5-F1
#
_entry.id   AF-A0A4Y1WZY5-F1
#
_cell.length_a   1.000
_cell.length_b   1.000
_cell.length_c   1.000
_cell.angle_alpha   90.00
_cell.angle_beta   90.00
_cell.angle_gamma   90.00
#
_symmetry.space_group_name_H-M   'P 1'
#
loop_
_entity.id
_entity.type
_entity.pdbx_description
1 polymer ?
#
loop_
_entity_poly.entity_id
_entity_poly.type
_entity_poly.pdbx_seq_one_letter_code
_entity_poly.pdbx_strand_id
1 'polypeptide(L)'
;MKPGGHPIGLRLSGRMAELRNRLSRARYFRGHGVHSPFVYTIVREVFMRRELLPGDRALYGALLEAGVSRRRAVQLQNLAIHCGYATFGLDRADAEFCVATRGLGRQETLGLVREAAAAGRTVAVLAPYDGCERQALCRQLVAAHRSTSVDNRGYLLLFHNYLPKQHFRI
;
A
#
# COMPACT_ATOMS: atom_id res chain seq x y z
N MET A 1 -21.66 19.82 23.13
CA MET A 1 -22.57 19.31 22.09
C MET A 1 -21.88 19.46 20.73
N LYS A 2 -21.67 18.32 20.04
CA LYS A 2 -21.33 18.09 18.61
C LYS A 2 -20.07 18.76 17.98
N PRO A 3 -19.02 17.99 17.64
CA PRO A 3 -18.10 18.34 16.56
C PRO A 3 -18.72 17.98 15.19
N GLY A 4 -18.75 18.94 14.27
CA GLY A 4 -19.33 18.80 12.93
C GLY A 4 -18.42 18.03 11.98
N GLY A 5 -18.70 16.74 11.79
CA GLY A 5 -18.18 15.97 10.66
C GLY A 5 -18.86 16.40 9.36
N HIS A 6 -18.10 16.54 8.28
CA HIS A 6 -18.64 16.73 6.94
C HIS A 6 -18.85 15.38 6.26
N PRO A 7 -20.10 14.99 5.91
CA PRO A 7 -20.35 13.75 5.18
C PRO A 7 -20.23 13.99 3.68
N ILE A 8 -19.38 13.21 3.00
CA ILE A 8 -19.43 13.10 1.54
C ILE A 8 -20.43 12.00 1.19
N GLY A 9 -21.63 12.43 0.80
CA GLY A 9 -22.78 11.58 0.54
C GLY A 9 -22.63 10.63 -0.66
N LEU A 10 -23.18 9.42 -0.45
CA LEU A 10 -23.92 8.57 -1.39
C LEU A 10 -23.33 8.14 -2.76
N ARG A 11 -22.06 8.39 -3.09
CA ARG A 11 -21.39 7.76 -4.27
C ARG A 11 -20.39 6.65 -3.92
N LEU A 12 -20.15 6.39 -2.64
CA LEU A 12 -19.13 5.45 -2.14
C LEU A 12 -19.57 3.98 -2.16
N SER A 13 -20.86 3.69 -2.06
CA SER A 13 -21.40 2.33 -1.96
C SER A 13 -21.16 1.50 -3.24
N GLY A 14 -21.34 2.10 -4.42
CA GLY A 14 -21.11 1.43 -5.71
C GLY A 14 -19.63 1.09 -5.96
N ARG A 15 -18.72 2.00 -5.61
CA ARG A 15 -17.28 1.82 -5.80
C ARG A 15 -16.70 0.80 -4.82
N MET A 16 -17.18 0.79 -3.58
CA MET A 16 -16.87 -0.21 -2.56
C MET A 16 -17.39 -1.61 -2.93
N ALA A 17 -18.57 -1.69 -3.55
CA ALA A 17 -19.09 -2.95 -4.08
C ALA A 17 -18.23 -3.47 -5.25
N GLU A 18 -17.78 -2.59 -6.14
CA GLU A 18 -16.90 -2.95 -7.25
C GLU A 18 -15.50 -3.37 -6.77
N LEU A 19 -14.93 -2.68 -5.78
CA LEU A 19 -13.67 -3.06 -5.13
C LEU A 19 -13.78 -4.40 -4.42
N ARG A 20 -14.87 -4.62 -3.67
CA ARG A 20 -15.17 -5.92 -3.04
C ARG A 20 -15.33 -7.02 -4.09
N ASN A 21 -15.95 -6.74 -5.23
CA ASN A 21 -16.13 -7.70 -6.32
C ASN A 21 -14.79 -8.00 -7.04
N ARG A 22 -13.94 -6.99 -7.27
CA ARG A 22 -12.57 -7.18 -7.80
C ARG A 22 -11.68 -7.98 -6.84
N LEU A 23 -11.74 -7.69 -5.54
CA LEU A 23 -11.00 -8.42 -4.50
C LEU A 23 -11.52 -9.85 -4.32
N SER A 24 -12.84 -10.06 -4.39
CA SER A 24 -13.45 -11.39 -4.36
C SER A 24 -13.03 -12.24 -5.55
N ARG A 25 -12.96 -11.68 -6.76
CA ARG A 25 -12.47 -12.39 -7.95
C ARG A 25 -10.98 -12.70 -7.87
N ALA A 26 -10.16 -11.82 -7.29
CA ALA A 26 -8.74 -12.08 -7.09
C ALA A 26 -8.46 -13.30 -6.18
N ARG A 27 -9.41 -13.67 -5.31
CA ARG A 27 -9.31 -14.82 -4.39
C ARG A 27 -9.30 -16.19 -5.11
N TYR A 28 -9.84 -16.28 -6.32
CA TYR A 28 -10.01 -17.54 -7.05
C TYR A 28 -8.81 -17.96 -7.92
N PHE A 29 -7.82 -17.09 -8.11
CA PHE A 29 -6.66 -17.39 -8.96
C PHE A 29 -5.57 -18.14 -8.19
N ARG A 30 -5.86 -19.39 -7.85
CA ARG A 30 -4.84 -20.39 -7.44
C ARG A 30 -4.62 -21.35 -8.60
N GLY A 31 -3.62 -21.08 -9.44
CA GLY A 31 -3.18 -22.05 -10.44
C GLY A 31 -2.49 -21.43 -11.65
N HIS A 32 -1.31 -21.97 -12.00
CA HIS A 32 -0.62 -21.87 -13.29
C HIS A 32 -0.30 -20.47 -13.84
N GLY A 33 0.85 -19.90 -13.47
CA GLY A 33 1.53 -18.88 -14.30
C GLY A 33 0.79 -17.56 -14.60
N VAL A 34 -0.43 -17.37 -14.12
CA VAL A 34 -1.23 -16.17 -14.36
C VAL A 34 -0.75 -15.07 -13.42
N HIS A 35 -0.19 -14.01 -13.99
CA HIS A 35 0.06 -12.76 -13.28
C HIS A 35 -1.20 -12.35 -12.52
N SER A 36 -1.12 -12.09 -11.21
CA SER A 36 -2.27 -11.66 -10.41
C SER A 36 -2.93 -10.46 -11.11
N PRO A 37 -4.20 -10.56 -11.58
CA PRO A 37 -4.86 -9.47 -12.31
C PRO A 37 -4.88 -8.18 -11.51
N PHE A 38 -4.95 -8.30 -10.18
CA PHE A 38 -4.81 -7.18 -9.25
C PHE A 38 -3.43 -6.52 -9.36
N VAL A 39 -2.35 -7.31 -9.24
CA VAL A 39 -0.98 -6.78 -9.33
C VAL A 39 -0.67 -6.23 -10.72
N TYR A 40 -1.12 -6.89 -11.79
CA TYR A 40 -0.98 -6.38 -13.16
C TYR A 40 -1.64 -5.01 -13.31
N THR A 41 -2.86 -4.83 -12.76
CA THR A 41 -3.56 -3.55 -12.79
C THR A 41 -2.77 -2.48 -12.02
N ILE A 42 -2.20 -2.81 -10.86
CA ILE A 42 -1.33 -1.88 -10.12
C ILE A 42 -0.09 -1.51 -10.94
N VAL A 43 0.58 -2.47 -11.57
CA VAL A 43 1.76 -2.18 -12.40
C VAL A 43 1.41 -1.19 -13.51
N ARG A 44 0.35 -1.48 -14.26
CA ARG A 44 -0.10 -0.69 -15.40
C ARG A 44 -0.59 0.69 -15.00
N GLU A 45 -1.48 0.78 -14.01
CA GLU A 45 -2.16 2.03 -13.66
C GLU A 45 -1.41 2.86 -12.60
N VAL A 46 -0.44 2.28 -11.89
CA VAL A 46 0.31 2.96 -10.83
C VAL A 46 1.80 3.01 -11.16
N PHE A 47 2.47 1.87 -11.30
CA PHE A 47 3.94 1.84 -11.33
C PHE A 47 4.54 2.36 -12.64
N MET A 48 3.84 2.16 -13.76
CA MET A 48 4.25 2.63 -15.09
C MET A 48 3.88 4.11 -15.33
N ARG A 49 2.99 4.70 -14.52
CA ARG A 49 2.61 6.10 -14.64
C ARG A 49 3.69 7.02 -14.04
N ARG A 50 4.07 8.05 -14.80
CA ARG A 50 5.03 9.09 -14.38
C ARG A 50 4.33 10.33 -13.83
N GLU A 51 3.05 10.49 -14.13
CA GLU A 51 2.23 11.61 -13.74
C GLU A 51 1.23 11.19 -12.66
N LEU A 52 0.79 12.18 -11.90
CA LEU A 52 -0.19 11.97 -10.85
C LEU A 52 -1.59 11.80 -11.45
N LEU A 53 -2.30 10.75 -11.04
CA LEU A 53 -3.71 10.57 -11.38
C LEU A 53 -4.54 11.74 -10.84
N PRO A 54 -5.66 12.15 -11.47
CA PRO A 54 -6.54 13.18 -10.93
C PRO A 54 -7.04 12.81 -9.52
N GLY A 55 -7.09 13.79 -8.62
CA GLY A 55 -7.55 13.61 -7.24
C GLY A 55 -6.67 14.31 -6.23
N ASP A 56 -6.77 13.87 -4.98
CA ASP A 56 -6.01 14.38 -3.85
C ASP A 56 -4.49 14.31 -4.07
N ARG A 57 -3.78 15.21 -3.40
CA ARG A 57 -2.34 15.44 -3.46
C ARG A 57 -1.69 15.45 -2.08
N ALA A 58 -2.46 15.29 -1.00
CA ALA A 58 -1.96 15.38 0.37
C ALA A 58 -0.85 14.37 0.67
N LEU A 59 -1.04 13.10 0.28
CA LEU A 59 0.00 12.07 0.46
C LEU A 59 1.26 12.40 -0.35
N TYR A 60 1.11 12.89 -1.58
CA TYR A 60 2.25 13.32 -2.40
C TYR A 60 3.07 14.42 -1.70
N GLY A 61 2.42 15.46 -1.18
CA GLY A 61 3.07 16.54 -0.44
C GLY A 61 3.81 16.02 0.80
N ALA A 62 3.13 15.25 1.65
CA ALA A 62 3.71 14.68 2.86
C ALA A 62 4.92 13.77 2.58
N LEU A 63 4.88 12.99 1.50
CA LEU A 63 6.01 12.15 1.10
C LEU A 63 7.22 12.98 0.67
N LEU A 64 7.02 14.09 -0.06
CA LEU A 64 8.12 14.98 -0.43
C LEU A 64 8.75 15.65 0.79
N GLU A 65 7.93 16.13 1.74
CA GLU A 65 8.39 16.70 3.01
C GLU A 65 9.19 15.68 3.83
N ALA A 66 8.79 14.40 3.79
CA ALA A 66 9.53 13.29 4.40
C ALA A 66 10.78 12.85 3.61
N GLY A 67 11.19 13.59 2.56
CA GLY A 67 12.38 13.32 1.77
C GLY A 67 12.25 12.16 0.77
N VAL A 68 11.03 11.70 0.50
CA VAL A 68 10.78 10.64 -0.49
C VAL A 68 10.91 11.21 -1.90
N SER A 69 11.71 10.55 -2.74
CA SER A 69 11.89 11.00 -4.13
C SER A 69 10.56 11.19 -4.87
N ARG A 70 10.49 12.22 -5.72
CA ARG A 70 9.30 12.55 -6.53
C ARG A 70 8.71 11.35 -7.24
N ARG A 71 9.55 10.50 -7.84
CA ARG A 71 9.11 9.28 -8.52
C ARG A 71 8.32 8.35 -7.60
N ARG A 72 8.81 8.10 -6.38
CA ARG A 72 8.15 7.20 -5.43
C ARG A 72 6.92 7.86 -4.81
N ALA A 73 6.97 9.16 -4.55
CA ALA A 73 5.81 9.92 -4.10
C ALA A 73 4.65 9.87 -5.11
N VAL A 74 4.93 10.01 -6.42
CA VAL A 74 3.92 9.85 -7.48
C VAL A 74 3.32 8.44 -7.46
N GLN A 75 4.15 7.40 -7.39
CA GLN A 75 3.67 6.03 -7.39
C GLN A 75 2.79 5.72 -6.17
N LEU A 76 3.17 6.16 -4.97
CA LEU A 76 2.42 5.91 -3.75
C LEU A 76 1.11 6.73 -3.69
N GLN A 77 1.11 7.97 -4.18
CA GLN A 77 -0.12 8.75 -4.33
C GLN A 77 -1.08 8.12 -5.34
N ASN A 78 -0.56 7.66 -6.48
CA ASN A 78 -1.36 6.97 -7.48
C ASN A 78 -1.91 5.65 -6.95
N LEU A 79 -1.14 4.92 -6.14
CA LEU A 79 -1.62 3.72 -5.46
C LEU A 79 -2.79 4.05 -4.54
N ALA A 80 -2.67 5.12 -3.73
CA ALA A 80 -3.73 5.53 -2.83
C ALA A 80 -5.02 5.91 -3.58
N ILE A 81 -4.91 6.65 -4.68
CA ILE A 81 -6.05 7.00 -5.54
C ILE A 81 -6.64 5.74 -6.18
N HIS A 82 -5.80 4.85 -6.71
CA HIS A 82 -6.23 3.65 -7.42
C HIS A 82 -6.96 2.66 -6.49
N CYS A 83 -6.41 2.43 -5.30
CA CYS A 83 -7.00 1.56 -4.29
C CYS A 83 -8.14 2.23 -3.51
N GLY A 84 -8.30 3.56 -3.64
CA GLY A 84 -9.35 4.32 -2.99
C GLY A 84 -9.15 4.51 -1.50
N TYR A 85 -7.89 4.57 -1.03
CA TYR A 85 -7.59 4.80 0.38
C TYR A 85 -7.99 6.22 0.78
N ALA A 86 -8.83 6.34 1.80
CA ALA A 86 -9.33 7.63 2.28
C ALA A 86 -8.36 8.34 3.24
N THR A 87 -7.50 7.58 3.90
CA THR A 87 -6.55 8.09 4.90
C THR A 87 -5.17 7.51 4.68
N PHE A 88 -4.14 8.30 5.03
CA PHE A 88 -2.76 7.84 5.03
C PHE A 88 -2.03 8.24 6.32
N GLY A 89 -0.99 7.48 6.67
CA GLY A 89 -0.12 7.74 7.81
C GLY A 89 1.33 7.46 7.43
N LEU A 90 2.22 8.42 7.69
CA LEU A 90 3.66 8.18 7.64
C LEU A 90 4.11 7.72 9.03
N ASP A 91 4.80 6.59 9.10
CA ASP A 91 5.35 6.01 10.33
C ASP A 91 4.31 5.76 11.45
N ARG A 92 3.03 5.67 11.06
CA ARG A 92 1.90 5.39 11.95
C ARG A 92 1.00 4.31 11.34
N ALA A 93 0.40 3.48 12.20
CA ALA A 93 -0.45 2.37 11.79
C ALA A 93 -1.95 2.68 11.82
N ASP A 94 -2.35 3.95 11.91
CA ASP A 94 -3.72 4.42 12.17
C ASP A 94 -4.56 4.70 10.92
N ALA A 95 -3.99 4.57 9.72
CA ALA A 95 -4.63 4.90 8.45
C ALA A 95 -4.85 3.69 7.54
N GLU A 96 -5.71 3.81 6.53
CA GLU A 96 -5.92 2.74 5.54
C GLU A 96 -4.64 2.41 4.75
N PHE A 97 -3.81 3.44 4.51
CA PHE A 97 -2.51 3.30 3.86
C PHE A 97 -1.37 3.86 4.73
N CYS A 98 -0.55 2.96 5.26
CA CYS A 98 0.57 3.30 6.12
C CYS A 98 1.88 3.24 5.34
N VAL A 99 2.75 4.23 5.49
CA VAL A 99 4.07 4.26 4.85
C VAL A 99 5.14 4.29 5.92
N ALA A 100 5.94 3.23 6.02
CA ALA A 100 7.14 3.20 6.84
C ALA A 100 8.30 3.85 6.07
N THR A 101 8.71 5.03 6.51
CA THR A 101 9.76 5.83 5.88
C THR A 101 11.15 5.22 6.13
N ARG A 102 12.16 5.72 5.41
CA ARG A 102 13.54 5.23 5.52
C ARG A 102 14.08 5.33 6.94
N GLY A 103 13.72 6.39 7.67
CA GLY A 103 14.23 6.65 9.03
C GLY A 103 13.65 5.76 10.12
N LEU A 104 12.51 5.11 9.86
CA LEU A 104 11.84 4.29 10.86
C LEU A 104 12.68 3.07 11.25
N GLY A 105 12.91 2.89 12.55
CA GLY A 105 13.73 1.81 13.08
C GLY A 105 13.12 0.43 12.84
N ARG A 106 13.95 -0.61 13.03
CA ARG A 106 13.55 -2.00 12.82
C ARG A 106 12.35 -2.41 13.69
N GLN A 107 12.40 -2.11 14.99
CA GLN A 107 11.33 -2.47 15.93
C GLN A 107 10.03 -1.70 15.66
N GLU A 108 10.15 -0.40 15.37
CA GLU A 108 9.01 0.46 15.04
C GLU A 108 8.34 0.01 13.74
N THR A 109 9.12 -0.34 12.72
CA THR A 109 8.59 -0.90 11.46
C THR A 109 7.85 -2.21 11.69
N LEU A 110 8.39 -3.11 12.53
CA LEU A 110 7.72 -4.37 12.89
C LEU A 110 6.41 -4.11 13.65
N GLY A 111 6.40 -3.17 14.59
CA GLY A 111 5.21 -2.74 15.33
C GLY A 111 4.14 -2.20 14.39
N LEU A 112 4.51 -1.26 13.51
CA LEU A 112 3.63 -0.67 12.51
C LEU A 112 3.01 -1.74 11.61
N VAL A 113 3.83 -2.65 11.06
CA VAL A 113 3.32 -3.71 10.18
C VAL A 113 2.38 -4.64 10.93
N ARG A 114 2.69 -5.01 12.17
CA ARG A 114 1.84 -5.88 13.00
C ARG A 114 0.49 -5.23 13.29
N GLU A 115 0.48 -3.96 13.67
CA GLU A 115 -0.75 -3.21 13.95
C GLU A 115 -1.59 -3.01 12.68
N ALA A 116 -0.95 -2.64 11.57
CA ALA A 116 -1.60 -2.54 10.27
C ALA A 116 -2.18 -3.90 9.83
N ALA A 117 -1.45 -5.00 10.06
CA ALA A 117 -1.93 -6.35 9.75
C ALA A 117 -3.18 -6.73 10.56
N ALA A 118 -3.19 -6.43 11.86
CA ALA A 118 -4.35 -6.68 12.72
C ALA A 118 -5.61 -5.91 12.27
N ALA A 119 -5.43 -4.73 11.70
CA ALA A 119 -6.50 -3.88 11.18
C ALA A 119 -6.78 -4.08 9.67
N GLY A 120 -6.08 -4.97 8.98
CA GLY A 120 -6.26 -5.20 7.53
C GLY A 120 -5.80 -4.03 6.63
N ARG A 121 -4.89 -3.18 7.12
CA ARG A 121 -4.40 -1.97 6.45
C ARG A 121 -3.23 -2.26 5.51
N THR A 122 -3.09 -1.49 4.45
CA THR A 122 -1.98 -1.67 3.51
C THR A 122 -0.74 -0.93 4.00
N VAL A 123 0.43 -1.56 3.90
CA VAL A 123 1.71 -0.95 4.30
C VAL A 123 2.65 -0.83 3.11
N ALA A 124 3.30 0.32 2.95
CA ALA A 124 4.46 0.50 2.09
C ALA A 124 5.71 0.72 2.94
N VAL A 125 6.70 -0.17 2.83
CA VAL A 125 8.01 0.00 3.48
C VAL A 125 8.99 0.57 2.47
N LEU A 126 9.45 1.80 2.68
CA LEU A 126 10.38 2.48 1.77
C LEU A 126 11.79 1.90 1.85
N ALA A 127 12.52 2.05 0.76
CA ALA A 127 13.94 1.74 0.64
C ALA A 127 14.33 0.32 1.13
N PRO A 128 13.70 -0.75 0.60
CA PRO A 128 13.86 -2.11 1.12
C PRO A 128 15.28 -2.69 0.95
N TYR A 129 16.14 -2.02 0.18
CA TYR A 129 17.52 -2.42 -0.10
C TYR A 129 18.56 -1.47 0.50
N ASP A 130 18.14 -0.56 1.38
CA ASP A 130 19.03 0.40 2.03
C ASP A 130 19.79 -0.25 3.19
N GLY A 131 20.89 -0.92 2.84
CA GLY A 131 21.73 -1.63 3.80
C GLY A 131 21.22 -3.02 4.18
N CYS A 132 22.08 -3.79 4.84
CA CYS A 132 21.84 -5.20 5.17
C CYS A 132 20.70 -5.37 6.20
N GLU A 133 20.58 -4.46 7.16
CA GLU A 133 19.57 -4.53 8.22
C GLU A 133 18.15 -4.34 7.66
N ARG A 134 17.96 -3.28 6.85
CA ARG A 134 16.67 -2.98 6.19
C ARG A 134 16.26 -4.10 5.25
N GLN A 135 17.23 -4.64 4.51
CA GLN A 135 16.99 -5.78 3.62
C GLN A 135 16.62 -7.06 4.39
N ALA A 136 17.27 -7.34 5.52
CA ALA A 136 16.92 -8.46 6.40
C ALA A 136 15.51 -8.29 6.99
N LEU A 137 15.16 -7.07 7.41
CA LEU A 137 13.81 -6.72 7.86
C LEU A 137 12.76 -6.96 6.76
N CYS A 138 12.95 -6.44 5.55
CA CYS A 138 12.01 -6.64 4.46
C CYS A 138 11.84 -8.13 4.10
N ARG A 139 12.93 -8.92 4.11
CA ARG A 139 12.85 -10.38 3.94
C ARG A 139 12.02 -11.05 5.04
N GLN A 140 12.22 -10.66 6.29
CA GLN A 140 11.43 -11.16 7.42
C GLN A 140 9.94 -10.80 7.27
N LEU A 141 9.64 -9.55 6.89
CA LEU A 141 8.26 -9.11 6.67
C LEU A 141 7.58 -9.93 5.57
N VAL A 142 8.23 -10.15 4.43
CA VAL A 142 7.68 -10.98 3.34
C VAL A 142 7.46 -12.43 3.79
N ALA A 143 8.40 -13.02 4.53
CA ALA A 143 8.28 -14.39 5.01
C ALA A 143 7.07 -14.56 5.95
N ALA A 144 6.89 -13.60 6.87
CA ALA A 144 5.80 -13.59 7.85
C ALA A 144 4.45 -13.17 7.25
N HIS A 145 4.44 -12.42 6.14
CA HIS A 145 3.21 -11.93 5.51
C HIS A 145 2.33 -13.08 5.03
N ARG A 146 1.03 -12.96 5.28
CA ARG A 146 0.03 -14.01 4.98
C ARG A 146 -0.74 -13.78 3.68
N SER A 147 -0.49 -12.67 3.01
CA SER A 147 -1.23 -12.23 1.83
C SER A 147 -0.25 -11.79 0.73
N THR A 148 -0.72 -11.03 -0.25
CA THR A 148 0.09 -10.56 -1.37
C THR A 148 1.07 -9.46 -0.93
N SER A 149 2.31 -9.59 -1.38
CA SER A 149 3.34 -8.56 -1.28
C SER A 149 3.93 -8.24 -2.65
N VAL A 150 4.31 -6.98 -2.86
CA VAL A 150 4.90 -6.50 -4.11
C VAL A 150 6.12 -5.65 -3.81
N ASP A 151 7.28 -6.10 -4.27
CA ASP A 151 8.54 -5.36 -4.21
C ASP A 151 8.84 -4.77 -5.59
N ASN A 152 8.93 -3.44 -5.68
CA ASN A 152 9.28 -2.73 -6.91
C ASN A 152 10.66 -2.04 -6.85
N ARG A 153 11.52 -2.53 -5.96
CA ARG A 153 12.87 -2.03 -5.62
C ARG A 153 12.92 -0.69 -4.89
N GLY A 154 11.89 0.15 -5.00
CA GLY A 154 11.81 1.42 -4.27
C GLY A 154 11.10 1.31 -2.95
N TYR A 155 10.11 0.43 -2.88
CA TYR A 155 9.36 0.12 -1.69
C TYR A 155 8.78 -1.29 -1.78
N LEU A 156 8.52 -1.87 -0.60
CA LEU A 156 7.81 -3.13 -0.43
C LEU A 156 6.36 -2.82 -0.03
N LEU A 157 5.40 -3.27 -0.83
CA LEU A 157 3.98 -3.24 -0.49
C LEU A 157 3.57 -4.53 0.20
N LEU A 158 2.83 -4.39 1.31
CA LEU A 158 2.21 -5.47 2.06
C LEU A 158 0.71 -5.21 2.07
N PHE A 159 -0.04 -5.96 1.27
CA PHE A 159 -1.50 -5.88 1.26
C PHE A 159 -2.04 -6.81 2.34
N HIS A 160 -2.59 -6.27 3.44
CA HIS A 160 -3.24 -7.07 4.50
C HIS A 160 -4.73 -7.30 4.22
N ASN A 161 -5.04 -7.68 2.98
CA ASN A 161 -6.38 -7.99 2.51
C ASN A 161 -6.52 -9.51 2.24
N TYR A 162 -7.71 -9.94 1.80
CA TYR A 162 -8.04 -11.34 1.50
C TYR A 162 -7.36 -11.94 0.25
N LEU A 163 -6.25 -11.35 -0.23
CA LEU A 163 -5.50 -11.87 -1.37
C LEU A 163 -4.71 -13.14 -0.99
N PRO A 164 -4.40 -14.02 -1.96
CA PRO A 164 -3.56 -15.19 -1.69
C PRO A 164 -2.14 -14.77 -1.28
N LYS A 165 -1.48 -15.62 -0.49
CA LYS A 165 -0.05 -15.46 -0.17
C LYS A 165 0.77 -15.61 -1.45
N GLN A 166 1.29 -14.49 -1.95
CA GLN A 166 2.15 -14.41 -3.12
C GLN A 166 3.14 -13.26 -2.93
N HIS A 167 4.35 -13.43 -3.45
CA HIS A 167 5.37 -12.38 -3.46
C HIS A 167 5.76 -12.07 -4.90
N PHE A 168 5.55 -10.82 -5.31
CA PHE A 168 5.94 -10.33 -6.64
C PHE A 168 7.15 -9.42 -6.49
N ARG A 169 8.20 -9.69 -7.27
CA ARG A 169 9.37 -8.82 -7.37
C ARG A 169 9.44 -8.29 -8.81
N ILE A 170 9.43 -6.97 -8.97
CA ILE A 170 9.28 -6.26 -10.24
C ILE A 170 10.45 -5.30 -10.43
#